data_AF-A0A3D1B6E1-F1
#
_entry.id   AF-A0A3D1B6E1-F1
#
_cell.length_a   1.000
_cell.length_b   1.000
_cell.length_c   1.000
_cell.angle_alpha   90.00
_cell.angle_beta   90.00
_cell.angle_gamma   90.00
#
_symmetry.space_group_name_H-M   'P 1'
#
loop_
_entity.id
_entity.type
_entity.pdbx_description
1 polymer ?
#
loop_
_entity_poly.entity_id
_entity_poly.type
_entity_poly.pdbx_seq_one_letter_code
_entity_poly.pdbx_strand_id
1 'polypeptide(L)' 'MSAFSTLPLVIEPADLAERLNAPELILVDLTSAARYAEGHLPGARFVDPKQTQLGQPPAPGQLPG' A
#
# COMPACT_ATOMS: atom_id res chain seq x y z
N MET A 1 11.06 -18.94 8.32
CA MET A 1 11.57 -17.56 8.14
C MET A 1 10.72 -16.92 7.04
N SER A 2 10.33 -15.65 7.19
CA SER A 2 9.47 -14.99 6.18
C SER A 2 10.21 -14.86 4.84
N ALA A 3 9.46 -14.91 3.73
CA ALA A 3 9.98 -14.65 2.38
C ALA A 3 10.64 -13.26 2.23
N PHE A 4 10.40 -12.33 3.16
CA PHE A 4 10.91 -10.95 3.14
C PHE A 4 12.03 -10.69 4.15
N SER A 5 12.44 -11.66 4.98
CA SER A 5 13.35 -11.39 6.12
C SER A 5 14.76 -10.91 5.76
N THR A 6 15.17 -11.07 4.50
CA THR A 6 16.49 -10.64 3.99
C THR A 6 16.44 -9.34 3.20
N LEU A 7 15.25 -8.76 2.97
CA LEU A 7 15.08 -7.55 2.19
C LEU A 7 15.19 -6.30 3.09
N PRO A 8 15.72 -5.18 2.57
CA PRO A 8 15.65 -3.89 3.24
C PRO A 8 14.20 -3.35 3.29
N LEU A 9 13.97 -2.27 4.05
CA LEU A 9 12.64 -1.67 4.21
C LEU A 9 12.06 -1.13 2.88
N VAL A 10 12.90 -0.49 2.07
CA VAL A 10 12.54 -0.07 0.70
C VAL A 10 13.09 -1.13 -0.23
N ILE A 11 12.22 -1.70 -1.06
CA ILE A 11 12.54 -2.79 -1.98
C ILE A 11 12.33 -2.35 -3.43
N GLU A 12 12.86 -3.12 -4.37
CA GLU A 12 12.62 -2.92 -5.79
C GLU A 12 11.38 -3.71 -6.26
N PRO A 13 10.74 -3.32 -7.39
CA PRO A 13 9.59 -4.04 -7.92
C PRO A 13 9.85 -5.53 -8.21
N ALA A 14 11.08 -5.87 -8.64
CA ALA A 14 11.47 -7.26 -8.90
C ALA A 14 11.43 -8.12 -7.62
N ASP A 15 11.81 -7.56 -6.47
CA ASP A 15 11.80 -8.27 -5.19
C ASP A 15 10.37 -8.67 -4.79
N LEU A 16 9.41 -7.76 -4.98
CA LEU A 16 8.00 -8.02 -4.71
C LEU A 16 7.41 -9.03 -5.69
N ALA A 17 7.73 -8.91 -6.99
CA ALA A 17 7.19 -9.77 -8.05
C ALA A 17 7.45 -11.26 -7.78
N GLU A 18 8.64 -11.60 -7.27
CA GLU A 18 9.01 -12.97 -6.90
C GLU A 18 8.23 -13.54 -5.71
N ARG A 19 7.57 -12.68 -4.91
CA ARG A 19 6.99 -13.02 -3.60
C ARG A 19 5.49 -12.75 -3.50
N LEU A 20 4.81 -12.42 -4.60
CA LEU A 20 3.37 -12.09 -4.61
C LEU A 20 2.47 -13.18 -4.02
N ASN A 21 2.90 -14.44 -4.06
CA ASN A 21 2.15 -15.58 -3.54
C ASN A 21 2.55 -15.99 -2.11
N ALA A 22 3.41 -15.21 -1.43
CA ALA A 22 3.80 -15.51 -0.06
C ALA A 22 2.57 -15.44 0.87
N PRO A 23 2.25 -16.50 1.65
CA PRO A 23 1.02 -16.57 2.43
C PRO A 23 0.96 -15.51 3.55
N GLU A 24 2.11 -15.01 4.00
CA GLU A 24 2.20 -13.94 5.00
C GLU A 24 2.12 -12.52 4.41
N LEU A 25 2.08 -12.37 3.08
CA LEU A 25 2.06 -11.05 2.43
C LEU A 25 0.71 -10.35 2.63
N ILE A 26 0.77 -9.15 3.20
CA ILE A 26 -0.32 -8.18 3.15
C ILE A 26 0.16 -7.00 2.31
N LEU A 27 -0.25 -6.99 1.03
CA LEU A 27 0.04 -5.90 0.11
C LEU A 27 -1.06 -4.83 0.20
N VAL A 28 -0.69 -3.59 0.50
CA VAL A 28 -1.63 -2.48 0.70
C VAL A 28 -1.49 -1.46 -0.41
N ASP A 29 -2.62 -1.09 -1.03
CA ASP A 29 -2.70 -0.03 -2.04
C ASP A 29 -3.44 1.18 -1.46
N LEU A 30 -2.73 2.31 -1.37
CA LEU A 30 -3.28 3.61 -0.92
C LEU A 30 -3.37 4.63 -2.07
N THR A 31 -3.68 4.18 -3.28
CA THR A 31 -3.89 5.06 -4.44
C THR A 31 -5.26 5.74 -4.37
N SER A 32 -6.11 5.57 -5.38
CA SER A 32 -7.50 6.03 -5.40
C SER A 32 -8.41 4.90 -5.82
N ALA A 33 -9.70 4.97 -5.46
CA ALA A 33 -10.68 3.97 -5.86
C ALA A 33 -10.72 3.79 -7.40
N ALA A 34 -10.62 4.89 -8.16
CA ALA A 34 -10.57 4.85 -9.61
C ALA A 34 -9.31 4.15 -10.12
N ARG A 35 -8.13 4.47 -9.56
CA ARG A 35 -6.88 3.85 -9.99
C ARG A 35 -6.82 2.37 -9.65
N TYR A 36 -7.25 2.00 -8.45
CA TYR A 36 -7.35 0.61 -8.03
C TYR A 36 -8.30 -0.17 -8.95
N ALA A 37 -9.46 0.39 -9.31
CA ALA A 37 -10.40 -0.25 -10.23
C ALA A 37 -9.85 -0.38 -11.67
N GLU A 38 -9.06 0.59 -12.13
CA GLU A 38 -8.39 0.55 -13.44
C GLU A 38 -7.31 -0.54 -13.49
N GLY A 39 -6.56 -0.71 -12.39
CA GLY A 39 -5.57 -1.78 -12.24
C GLY A 39 -4.66 -1.57 -11.03
N HIS A 40 -4.38 -2.67 -10.32
CA HIS A 40 -3.52 -2.73 -9.14
C HIS A 40 -2.63 -3.98 -9.16
N LEU A 41 -1.64 -4.02 -8.27
CA LEU A 41 -0.79 -5.20 -8.12
C LEU A 41 -1.61 -6.41 -7.65
N PRO A 42 -1.38 -7.62 -8.19
CA PRO A 42 -2.12 -8.82 -7.79
C PRO A 42 -2.05 -9.07 -6.28
N GLY A 43 -3.21 -9.33 -5.66
CA GLY A 43 -3.31 -9.58 -4.22
C GLY A 43 -3.28 -8.34 -3.33
N ALA A 44 -3.12 -7.13 -3.90
CA ALA A 44 -3.21 -5.89 -3.15
C ALA A 44 -4.61 -5.71 -2.54
N ARG A 45 -4.67 -5.06 -1.38
CA ARG A 45 -5.90 -4.67 -0.70
C ARG A 45 -5.99 -3.15 -0.68
N PHE A 46 -7.05 -2.62 -1.27
CA PHE A 46 -7.31 -1.18 -1.27
C PHE A 46 -7.62 -0.66 0.14
N VAL A 47 -6.95 0.42 0.52
CA VAL A 47 -7.27 1.23 1.70
C VAL A 47 -7.41 2.67 1.23
N ASP A 48 -8.60 3.26 1.41
CA ASP A 48 -8.80 4.67 1.06
C ASP A 48 -7.90 5.53 1.97
N PRO A 49 -7.06 6.44 1.43
CA PRO A 49 -6.19 7.29 2.23
C PRO A 49 -6.91 8.01 3.38
N LYS A 50 -8.19 8.34 3.22
CA LYS A 50 -9.02 8.96 4.28
C LYS A 50 -9.16 8.10 5.53
N GLN A 51 -9.09 6.77 5.39
CA GLN A 51 -9.16 5.83 6.53
C GLN A 51 -7.91 5.88 7.41
N THR A 52 -6.82 6.47 6.94
CA THR A 52 -5.58 6.65 7.70
C THR A 52 -5.51 7.99 8.45
N GLN A 53 -6.51 8.85 8.27
CA GLN A 53 -6.56 10.17 8.87
C GLN A 53 -7.41 10.17 10.15
N LEU A 54 -6.99 10.94 11.15
CA LEU A 54 -7.74 11.12 12.39
C LEU A 54 -9.07 11.89 12.19
N GLY A 55 -9.25 12.53 11.04
CA GLY A 55 -10.45 13.31 10.72
C GLY A 55 -10.58 14.63 11.48
N GLN A 56 -9.56 15.04 12.23
CA GLN A 56 -9.52 16.28 13.00
C GLN A 56 -8.72 17.36 12.25
N PRO A 57 -9.28 18.58 12.07
CA PRO A 57 -8.53 19.70 11.52
C PRO A 57 -7.37 20.17 12.43
N PRO A 58 -6.27 20.69 11.85
CA PRO A 58 -5.94 20.63 10.43
C PRO A 58 -5.49 19.21 10.06
N ALA A 59 -6.18 18.58 9.11
CA ALA A 59 -5.78 17.24 8.67
C ALA A 59 -4.40 17.35 7.95
N PRO A 60 -3.46 16.41 8.20
CA PRO A 60 -2.15 16.45 7.54
C PRO A 60 -2.29 16.58 6.02
N GLY A 61 -1.63 17.58 5.43
CA GLY A 61 -1.63 17.82 3.99
C GLY A 61 -2.79 18.63 3.43
N GLN A 62 -3.72 19.14 4.25
CA GLN A 62 -4.69 20.14 3.78
C GLN A 62 -4.00 21.50 3.57
N LEU A 63 -4.18 22.07 2.39
CA LEU A 63 -3.80 23.47 2.14
C LEU A 63 -4.68 24.39 3.00
N PRO A 64 -4.16 25.53 3.49
CA PRO A 64 -4.97 26.55 4.14
C PRO A 64 -6.08 27.02 3.19
N GLY A 65 -7.30 27.15 3.72
CA GLY A 65 -8.44 27.79 3.04
C GLY A 65 -8.35 29.31 3.04
#